data_AF-A0A1X9SMB9-F1
#
_entry.id   AF-A0A1X9SMB9-F1
#
_cell.length_a   1.000
_cell.length_b   1.000
_cell.length_c   1.000
_cell.angle_alpha   90.00
_cell.angle_beta   90.00
_cell.angle_gamma   90.00
#
_symmetry.space_group_name_H-M   'P 1'
#
loop_
_entity.id
_entity.type
_entity.pdbx_description
1 polymer ?
#
loop_
_entity_poly.entity_id
_entity_poly.type
_entity_poly.pdbx_seq_one_letter_code
_entity_poly.pdbx_strand_id
1 'polypeptide(L)'
;MYWQDTQIAVVECDGRFFALNGWNDECFDRCWECSSKDGKRFDSIVGDETYRIWCDENGVRLEPNCFGAKDSIEYMYKVLVPYSGAANSVNGEILRAVLAIENGESYRSGAIKFINSHIDNSEILTLLGSLKDGDMSKFSEFKSMVESHIYAKFLANEFIDNFVDFEDLAD
;
A
#
# COMPACT_ATOMS: atom_id res chain seq x y z
N MET A 1 -15.26 13.98 -2.79
CA MET A 1 -15.54 13.01 -1.72
C MET A 1 -14.70 11.78 -2.04
N TYR A 2 -13.46 11.74 -1.55
CA TYR A 2 -12.52 10.66 -1.81
C TYR A 2 -12.67 9.65 -0.69
N TRP A 3 -13.54 8.67 -0.87
CA TRP A 3 -13.53 7.48 -0.03
C TRP A 3 -12.24 6.73 -0.40
N GLN A 4 -11.23 6.79 0.47
CA GLN A 4 -10.16 5.80 0.44
C GLN A 4 -10.81 4.48 0.88
N ASP A 5 -11.22 3.68 -0.10
CA ASP A 5 -11.66 2.32 0.16
C ASP A 5 -10.42 1.57 0.68
N THR A 6 -10.35 1.32 1.98
CA THR A 6 -9.27 0.57 2.64
C THR A 6 -9.29 -0.92 2.28
N GLN A 7 -10.19 -1.31 1.37
CA GLN A 7 -10.30 -2.64 0.80
C GLN A 7 -10.02 -2.55 -0.68
N ILE A 8 -8.80 -2.90 -1.08
CA ILE A 8 -8.50 -3.18 -2.48
C ILE A 8 -9.43 -4.32 -2.93
N ALA A 9 -10.38 -4.00 -3.80
CA ALA A 9 -11.30 -4.99 -4.33
C ALA A 9 -10.53 -5.96 -5.23
N VAL A 10 -10.69 -7.27 -4.99
CA VAL A 10 -10.11 -8.31 -5.84
C VAL A 10 -11.22 -8.92 -6.70
N VAL A 11 -11.03 -8.94 -8.02
CA VAL A 11 -11.95 -9.56 -8.98
C VAL A 11 -11.30 -10.69 -9.74
N GLU A 12 -12.11 -11.66 -10.18
CA GLU A 12 -11.68 -12.75 -11.06
C GLU A 12 -12.07 -12.44 -12.50
N CYS A 13 -11.11 -12.47 -13.42
CA CYS A 13 -11.31 -12.33 -14.86
C CYS A 13 -10.61 -13.48 -15.58
N ASP A 14 -11.34 -14.33 -16.29
CA ASP A 14 -10.81 -15.48 -17.03
C ASP A 14 -9.87 -16.39 -16.22
N GLY A 15 -10.20 -16.63 -14.94
CA GLY A 15 -9.41 -17.46 -14.02
C GLY A 15 -8.16 -16.78 -13.43
N ARG A 16 -7.95 -15.49 -13.71
CA ARG A 16 -6.89 -14.63 -13.14
C ARG A 16 -7.50 -13.66 -12.12
N PHE A 17 -6.75 -13.27 -11.11
CA PHE A 17 -7.23 -12.39 -10.04
C PHE A 17 -6.60 -11.01 -10.11
N PHE A 18 -7.39 -9.95 -9.95
CA PHE A 18 -6.92 -8.57 -10.10
C PHE A 18 -7.32 -7.70 -8.92
N ALA A 19 -6.32 -7.05 -8.33
CA ALA A 19 -6.47 -5.96 -7.38
C ALA A 19 -6.87 -4.69 -8.13
N LEU A 20 -8.07 -4.17 -7.85
CA LEU A 20 -8.64 -3.00 -8.53
C LEU A 20 -8.20 -1.70 -7.87
N ASN A 21 -7.76 -0.75 -8.69
CA ASN A 21 -7.53 0.63 -8.28
C ASN A 21 -7.75 1.58 -9.49
N GLY A 22 -7.84 2.87 -9.18
CA GLY A 22 -7.90 3.91 -10.20
C GLY A 22 -9.23 3.97 -10.95
N TRP A 23 -10.34 3.85 -10.22
CA TRP A 23 -11.66 4.08 -10.82
C TRP A 23 -11.75 5.53 -11.35
N ASN A 24 -12.17 5.68 -12.61
CA ASN A 24 -12.31 6.96 -13.29
C ASN A 24 -13.73 7.21 -13.84
N ASP A 25 -14.75 6.60 -13.23
CA ASP A 25 -16.15 6.58 -13.67
C ASP A 25 -16.46 5.70 -14.89
N GLU A 26 -15.46 5.26 -15.64
CA GLU A 26 -15.63 4.35 -16.80
C GLU A 26 -14.97 2.99 -16.58
N CYS A 27 -13.77 2.99 -16.00
CA CYS A 27 -12.96 1.80 -15.81
C CYS A 27 -12.06 1.92 -14.57
N PHE A 28 -11.52 0.79 -14.13
CA PHE A 28 -10.35 0.75 -13.27
C PHE A 28 -9.11 0.75 -14.15
N ASP A 29 -8.31 1.82 -14.14
CA ASP A 29 -7.17 1.97 -15.05
C ASP A 29 -5.83 1.50 -14.48
N ARG A 30 -5.81 1.13 -13.19
CA ARG A 30 -4.63 0.74 -12.43
C ARG A 30 -4.94 -0.55 -11.68
N CYS A 31 -4.95 -1.67 -12.38
CA CYS A 31 -5.18 -2.99 -11.78
C CYS A 31 -3.92 -3.85 -11.86
N TRP A 32 -3.69 -4.71 -10.87
CA TRP A 32 -2.54 -5.63 -10.85
C TRP A 32 -2.99 -7.06 -10.63
N GLU A 33 -2.32 -7.98 -11.30
CA GLU A 33 -2.58 -9.41 -11.12
C GLU A 33 -2.04 -9.92 -9.77
N CYS A 34 -2.82 -10.78 -9.12
CA CYS A 34 -2.52 -11.34 -7.81
C CYS A 34 -2.70 -12.86 -7.75
N SER A 35 -2.03 -13.49 -6.78
CA SER A 35 -1.88 -14.96 -6.77
C SER A 35 -3.11 -15.73 -6.31
N SER A 36 -3.99 -15.13 -5.51
CA SER A 36 -5.03 -15.90 -4.82
C SER A 36 -6.38 -15.20 -4.71
N LYS A 37 -7.42 -16.05 -4.57
CA LYS A 37 -8.78 -15.72 -4.16
C LYS A 37 -9.04 -16.03 -2.68
N ASP A 38 -8.07 -16.59 -1.95
CA ASP A 38 -8.32 -17.08 -0.60
C ASP A 38 -8.69 -15.93 0.35
N GLY A 39 -9.99 -15.82 0.63
CA GLY A 39 -10.50 -15.09 1.78
C GLY A 39 -10.79 -13.58 1.63
N LYS A 40 -10.88 -13.02 0.41
CA LYS A 40 -11.20 -11.59 0.14
C LYS A 40 -10.08 -10.58 0.45
N ARG A 41 -8.82 -11.01 0.51
CA ARG A 41 -7.68 -10.11 0.71
C ARG A 41 -6.65 -10.35 -0.40
N PHE A 42 -6.19 -9.27 -1.01
CA PHE A 42 -5.05 -9.25 -1.93
C PHE A 42 -3.84 -9.81 -1.17
N ASP A 43 -3.21 -10.90 -1.60
CA ASP A 43 -2.18 -11.61 -0.81
C ASP A 43 -0.76 -11.48 -1.37
N SER A 44 -0.61 -11.55 -2.70
CA SER A 44 0.65 -11.29 -3.39
C SER A 44 0.44 -10.83 -4.83
N ILE A 45 1.49 -10.31 -5.47
CA ILE A 45 1.49 -9.78 -6.83
C ILE A 45 2.18 -10.76 -7.78
N VAL A 46 1.59 -11.00 -8.95
CA VAL A 46 2.09 -11.99 -9.94
C VAL A 46 2.91 -11.35 -11.07
N GLY A 47 3.06 -10.03 -11.11
CA GLY A 47 3.90 -9.32 -12.08
C GLY A 47 3.95 -7.81 -11.90
N ASP A 48 4.64 -7.09 -12.80
CA ASP A 48 4.78 -5.62 -12.79
C ASP A 48 3.86 -4.90 -13.79
N GLU A 49 3.10 -5.67 -14.57
CA GLU A 49 2.13 -5.15 -15.53
C GLU A 49 0.90 -4.56 -14.83
N THR A 50 0.44 -3.43 -15.35
CA THR A 50 -0.85 -2.83 -15.01
C THR A 50 -1.91 -3.13 -16.05
N TYR A 51 -3.15 -3.24 -15.59
CA TYR A 51 -4.30 -3.54 -16.42
C TYR A 51 -5.40 -2.51 -16.25
N ARG A 52 -6.15 -2.30 -17.34
CA ARG A 52 -7.45 -1.64 -17.34
C ARG A 52 -8.55 -2.70 -17.30
N ILE A 53 -9.51 -2.53 -16.40
CA ILE A 53 -10.66 -3.41 -16.22
C ILE A 53 -11.97 -2.62 -16.26
N TRP A 54 -12.93 -3.06 -17.08
CA TRP A 54 -14.26 -2.46 -17.20
C TRP A 54 -15.30 -3.51 -17.59
N CYS A 55 -16.58 -3.14 -17.53
CA CYS A 55 -17.67 -4.00 -18.00
C CYS A 55 -18.31 -3.41 -19.26
N ASP A 56 -18.62 -4.25 -20.24
CA ASP A 56 -19.47 -3.92 -21.39
C ASP A 56 -20.62 -4.92 -21.56
N GLU A 57 -21.37 -4.81 -22.65
CA GLU A 57 -22.50 -5.70 -22.98
C GLU A 57 -22.14 -7.20 -23.09
N ASN A 58 -20.85 -7.51 -23.23
CA ASN A 58 -20.32 -8.87 -23.33
C ASN A 58 -19.60 -9.32 -22.04
N GLY A 59 -19.62 -8.53 -20.97
CA GLY A 59 -19.04 -8.86 -19.67
C GLY A 59 -17.79 -8.06 -19.32
N VAL A 60 -16.92 -8.65 -18.50
CA VAL A 60 -15.71 -7.99 -18.02
C VAL A 60 -14.65 -7.97 -19.14
N ARG A 61 -13.99 -6.82 -19.30
CA ARG A 61 -12.89 -6.59 -20.23
C ARG A 61 -11.59 -6.37 -19.46
N LEU A 62 -10.52 -6.87 -20.05
CA LEU A 62 -9.17 -6.78 -19.53
C LEU A 62 -8.22 -6.36 -20.64
N GLU A 63 -7.49 -5.27 -20.42
CA GLU A 63 -6.48 -4.77 -21.36
C GLU A 63 -5.22 -4.36 -20.58
N PRO A 64 -4.01 -4.74 -21.02
CA PRO A 64 -2.78 -4.16 -20.46
C PRO A 64 -2.77 -2.65 -20.66
N ASN A 65 -2.58 -1.88 -19.59
CA ASN A 65 -2.44 -0.43 -19.66
C ASN A 65 -0.96 -0.05 -19.60
N CYS A 66 -0.50 0.76 -20.55
CA CYS A 66 0.90 1.15 -20.70
C CYS A 66 1.30 2.30 -19.76
N PHE A 67 1.09 2.17 -18.45
CA PHE A 67 1.90 2.98 -17.52
C PHE A 67 3.37 2.60 -17.75
N GLY A 68 4.29 3.56 -17.70
CA GLY A 68 5.71 3.24 -17.74
C GLY A 68 6.01 2.24 -16.62
N ALA A 69 6.74 1.15 -16.91
CA ALA A 69 6.94 0.05 -15.95
C ALA A 69 7.43 0.54 -14.57
N LYS A 70 8.32 1.54 -14.56
CA LYS A 70 8.80 2.16 -13.32
C LYS A 70 7.68 2.89 -12.54
N ASP A 71 6.86 3.68 -13.22
CA ASP A 71 5.79 4.45 -12.60
C ASP A 71 4.66 3.53 -12.10
N SER A 72 4.40 2.43 -12.83
CA SER A 72 3.52 1.35 -12.40
C SER A 72 3.98 0.75 -11.07
N ILE A 73 5.24 0.31 -10.99
CA ILE A 73 5.81 -0.33 -9.79
C ILE A 73 5.86 0.66 -8.61
N GLU A 74 6.27 1.91 -8.87
CA GLU A 74 6.31 2.94 -7.83
C GLU A 74 4.91 3.20 -7.24
N TYR A 75 3.92 3.34 -8.12
CA TYR A 75 2.56 3.59 -7.69
C TYR A 75 1.96 2.37 -6.97
N MET A 76 2.17 1.17 -7.52
CA MET A 76 1.76 -0.10 -6.94
C MET A 76 2.24 -0.26 -5.50
N TYR A 77 3.52 0.01 -5.21
CA TYR A 77 4.00 -0.14 -3.83
C TYR A 77 3.33 0.85 -2.88
N LYS A 78 3.06 2.09 -3.33
CA LYS A 78 2.44 3.10 -2.46
C LYS A 78 0.98 2.77 -2.13
N VAL A 79 0.27 2.15 -3.08
CA VAL A 79 -1.19 1.99 -2.99
C VAL A 79 -1.66 0.59 -2.66
N LEU A 80 -0.90 -0.45 -3.03
CA LEU A 80 -1.31 -1.83 -2.87
C LEU A 80 -0.59 -2.54 -1.72
N VAL A 81 0.73 -2.35 -1.58
CA VAL A 81 1.51 -3.00 -0.51
C VAL A 81 0.94 -2.75 0.90
N PRO A 82 0.44 -1.55 1.27
CA PRO A 82 -0.14 -1.31 2.59
C PRO A 82 -1.37 -2.16 2.90
N TYR A 83 -2.09 -2.62 1.87
CA TYR A 83 -3.38 -3.33 1.98
C TYR A 83 -3.33 -4.76 1.47
N SER A 84 -2.15 -5.19 1.03
CA SER A 84 -1.90 -6.55 0.59
C SER A 84 -1.72 -7.50 1.75
N GLY A 85 -1.52 -8.77 1.46
CA GLY A 85 -0.98 -9.75 2.38
C GLY A 85 0.38 -9.30 2.92
N ALA A 86 1.02 -8.28 2.32
CA ALA A 86 2.15 -7.56 2.86
C ALA A 86 1.83 -6.56 4.00
N ALA A 87 0.57 -6.44 4.47
CA ALA A 87 0.31 -6.06 5.87
C ALA A 87 0.83 -7.13 6.83
N ASN A 88 0.89 -8.40 6.37
CA ASN A 88 1.73 -9.44 6.98
C ASN A 88 3.20 -9.29 6.55
N SER A 89 3.66 -8.11 6.13
CA SER A 89 5.08 -7.78 6.00
C SER A 89 5.39 -6.52 6.78
N VAL A 90 6.61 -6.41 7.28
CA VAL A 90 7.02 -5.22 8.07
C VAL A 90 6.91 -3.95 7.23
N ASN A 91 7.22 -4.06 5.93
CA ASN A 91 7.23 -2.94 5.00
C ASN A 91 5.82 -2.41 4.71
N GLY A 92 4.85 -3.28 4.46
CA GLY A 92 3.46 -2.85 4.24
C GLY A 92 2.83 -2.31 5.52
N GLU A 93 3.16 -2.89 6.67
CA GLU A 93 2.72 -2.40 7.97
C GLU A 93 3.29 -1.01 8.31
N ILE A 94 4.55 -0.74 7.95
CA ILE A 94 5.14 0.61 8.04
C ILE A 94 4.37 1.61 7.17
N LEU A 95 4.07 1.26 5.91
CA LEU A 95 3.34 2.16 5.02
C LEU A 95 1.91 2.40 5.52
N ARG A 96 1.25 1.38 6.06
CA ARG A 96 -0.06 1.48 6.71
C ARG A 96 -0.01 2.37 7.94
N ALA A 97 1.05 2.28 8.75
CA ALA A 97 1.28 3.17 9.89
C ALA A 97 1.48 4.63 9.45
N VAL A 98 2.17 4.89 8.33
CA VAL A 98 2.30 6.24 7.77
C VAL A 98 0.93 6.80 7.37
N LEU A 99 0.08 6.01 6.70
CA LEU A 99 -1.29 6.42 6.34
C LEU A 99 -2.17 6.67 7.57
N ALA A 100 -2.03 5.85 8.62
CA ALA A 100 -2.72 6.06 9.88
C ALA A 100 -2.36 7.40 10.53
N ILE A 101 -1.07 7.79 10.49
CA ILE A 101 -0.61 9.09 10.97
C ILE A 101 -1.17 10.23 10.10
N GLU A 102 -1.16 10.08 8.77
CA GLU A 102 -1.69 11.07 7.81
C GLU A 102 -3.17 11.35 8.05
N ASN A 103 -3.96 10.29 8.23
CA ASN A 103 -5.40 10.36 8.39
C ASN A 103 -5.83 10.74 9.82
N GLY A 104 -4.88 10.82 10.76
CA GLY A 104 -5.18 11.17 12.16
C GLY A 104 -6.00 10.09 12.87
N GLU A 105 -5.74 8.82 12.54
CA GLU A 105 -6.48 7.68 13.10
C GLU A 105 -6.28 7.55 14.62
N SER A 106 -7.27 6.97 15.30
CA SER A 106 -7.27 6.83 16.77
C SER A 106 -6.07 6.07 17.35
N TYR A 107 -5.49 5.17 16.55
CA TYR A 107 -4.36 4.31 16.88
C TYR A 107 -3.00 4.89 16.43
N ARG A 108 -2.93 6.21 16.18
CA ARG A 108 -1.71 6.92 15.78
C ARG A 108 -0.51 6.65 16.70
N SER A 109 -0.72 6.50 18.00
CA SER A 109 0.35 6.19 18.96
C SER A 109 1.00 4.83 18.68
N GLY A 110 0.20 3.83 18.31
CA GLY A 110 0.64 2.51 17.88
C GLY A 110 1.45 2.57 16.58
N ALA A 111 0.94 3.30 15.57
CA ALA A 111 1.65 3.53 14.30
C ALA A 111 3.04 4.14 14.51
N ILE A 112 3.16 5.16 15.36
CA ILE A 112 4.44 5.78 15.70
C ILE A 112 5.39 4.78 16.38
N LYS A 113 4.91 3.99 17.34
CA LYS A 113 5.72 2.97 18.04
C LYS A 113 6.21 1.89 17.08
N PHE A 114 5.37 1.47 16.14
CA PHE A 114 5.72 0.48 15.13
C PHE A 114 6.85 0.98 14.22
N ILE A 115 6.70 2.17 13.65
CA ILE A 115 7.73 2.77 12.78
C ILE A 115 9.05 2.96 13.55
N ASN A 116 8.98 3.41 14.80
CA ASN A 116 10.16 3.62 15.64
C ASN A 116 10.93 2.32 15.96
N SER A 117 10.28 1.16 15.92
CA SER A 117 10.89 -0.14 16.24
C SER A 117 11.39 -0.90 15.01
N HIS A 118 10.92 -0.55 13.81
CA HIS A 118 11.17 -1.32 12.59
C HIS A 118 11.95 -0.55 11.50
N ILE A 119 12.15 0.76 11.64
CA ILE A 119 13.01 1.54 10.75
C ILE A 119 14.36 1.84 11.41
N ASP A 120 15.44 1.41 10.75
CA ASP A 120 16.82 1.77 11.10
C ASP A 120 17.33 2.89 10.17
N ASN A 121 16.77 4.08 10.32
CA ASN A 121 17.20 5.28 9.60
C ASN A 121 17.10 6.50 10.53
N SER A 122 18.24 7.07 10.90
CA SER A 122 18.32 8.14 11.89
C SER A 122 17.59 9.42 11.47
N GLU A 123 17.55 9.74 10.18
CA GLU A 123 16.87 10.92 9.66
C GLU A 123 15.34 10.74 9.75
N ILE A 124 14.83 9.59 9.33
CA ILE A 124 13.41 9.23 9.49
C ILE A 124 13.00 9.25 10.97
N LEU A 125 13.81 8.67 11.86
CA LEU A 125 13.52 8.64 13.30
C LEU A 125 13.53 10.05 13.92
N THR A 126 14.37 10.96 13.40
CA THR A 126 14.38 12.37 13.83
C THR A 126 13.08 13.07 13.43
N LEU A 127 12.62 12.87 12.19
CA LEU A 127 11.34 13.43 11.72
C LEU A 127 10.15 12.83 12.47
N LEU A 128 10.15 11.52 12.71
CA LEU A 128 9.14 10.85 13.53
C LEU A 128 9.07 11.42 14.95
N GLY A 129 10.22 11.81 15.52
CA GLY A 129 10.29 12.51 16.80
C GLY A 129 9.44 13.79 16.81
N SER A 130 9.55 14.65 15.79
CA SER A 130 8.70 15.85 15.70
C SER A 130 7.21 15.54 15.58
N LEU A 131 6.84 14.42 14.93
CA LEU A 131 5.44 14.01 14.81
C LEU A 131 4.86 13.54 16.15
N LYS A 132 5.67 13.03 17.08
CA LYS A 132 5.21 12.64 18.45
C LYS A 132 4.71 13.84 19.24
N ASP A 133 5.35 15.00 19.03
CA ASP A 133 5.01 16.25 19.70
C ASP A 133 3.79 16.96 19.05
N GLY A 134 3.17 16.31 18.07
CA GLY A 134 1.99 16.82 17.35
C GLY A 134 2.32 17.77 16.19
N ASP A 135 3.61 18.04 15.93
CA ASP A 135 4.03 18.90 14.82
C ASP A 135 3.97 18.15 13.49
N MET A 136 2.96 18.46 12.67
CA MET A 136 2.77 17.87 11.34
C MET A 136 3.49 18.64 10.23
N SER A 137 4.21 19.72 10.53
CA SER A 137 4.85 20.58 9.51
C SER A 137 5.86 19.83 8.63
N LYS A 138 6.46 18.76 9.17
CA LYS A 138 7.43 17.89 8.48
C LYS A 138 6.84 16.57 7.99
N PHE A 139 5.53 16.37 8.08
CA PHE A 139 4.92 15.10 7.74
C PHE A 139 5.16 14.70 6.28
N SER A 140 5.06 15.65 5.33
CA SER A 140 5.32 15.36 3.91
C SER A 140 6.76 14.90 3.64
N GLU A 141 7.73 15.47 4.36
CA GLU A 141 9.14 15.06 4.29
C GLU A 141 9.32 13.66 4.88
N PHE A 142 8.77 13.43 6.08
CA PHE A 142 8.77 12.13 6.73
C PHE A 142 8.19 11.02 5.84
N LYS A 143 6.99 11.26 5.29
CA LYS A 143 6.29 10.32 4.41
C LYS A 143 7.13 10.00 3.17
N SER A 144 7.66 11.00 2.50
CA SER A 144 8.52 10.82 1.31
C SER A 144 9.77 10.00 1.62
N MET A 145 10.40 10.21 2.78
CA MET A 145 11.58 9.46 3.19
C MET A 145 11.26 8.01 3.54
N VAL A 146 10.17 7.76 4.26
CA VAL A 146 9.71 6.39 4.56
C VAL A 146 9.37 5.65 3.27
N GLU A 147 8.57 6.26 2.39
CA GLU A 147 8.22 5.72 1.07
C GLU A 147 9.48 5.33 0.28
N SER A 148 10.49 6.22 0.22
CA SER A 148 11.76 5.95 -0.46
C SER A 148 12.56 4.82 0.18
N HIS A 149 12.62 4.78 1.51
CA HIS A 149 13.31 3.74 2.26
C HIS A 149 12.70 2.35 2.03
N ILE A 150 11.37 2.27 2.10
CA ILE A 150 10.62 1.03 1.87
C ILE A 150 10.67 0.61 0.41
N TYR A 151 10.63 1.56 -0.53
CA TYR A 151 10.76 1.25 -1.95
C TYR A 151 12.11 0.63 -2.31
N ALA A 152 13.20 1.10 -1.70
CA ALA A 152 14.52 0.49 -1.89
C ALA A 152 14.54 -0.98 -1.42
N LYS A 153 13.90 -1.28 -0.28
CA LYS A 153 13.73 -2.64 0.23
C LYS A 153 12.86 -3.50 -0.67
N PHE A 154 11.79 -2.91 -1.23
CA PHE A 154 10.93 -3.57 -2.22
C PHE A 154 11.74 -4.02 -3.44
N LEU A 155 12.54 -3.12 -4.04
CA LEU A 155 13.36 -3.43 -5.21
C LEU A 155 14.47 -4.45 -4.93
N ALA A 156 14.95 -4.51 -3.69
CA ALA A 156 15.94 -5.50 -3.23
C ALA A 156 15.32 -6.86 -2.87
N ASN A 157 13.99 -7.01 -2.95
CA ASN A 157 13.25 -8.19 -2.51
C ASN A 157 13.49 -8.54 -1.02
N GLU A 158 13.62 -7.51 -0.17
CA GLU A 158 13.80 -7.63 1.29
C GLU A 158 12.46 -7.54 2.03
N PHE A 159 11.53 -8.44 1.71
CA PHE A 159 10.27 -8.57 2.45
C PHE A 159 10.42 -9.52 3.63
N ILE A 160 10.11 -9.01 4.83
CA ILE A 160 10.11 -9.76 6.07
C ILE A 160 8.65 -9.89 6.49
N ASP A 161 8.23 -11.13 6.74
CA ASP A 161 6.90 -11.42 7.28
C ASP A 161 6.68 -10.68 8.61
N ASN A 162 5.49 -10.16 8.80
CA ASN A 162 5.04 -9.45 9.98
C ASN A 162 3.79 -10.12 10.53
N PHE A 163 3.74 -10.24 11.85
CA PHE A 163 2.60 -10.80 12.59
C PHE A 163 2.10 -9.85 13.68
N VAL A 164 2.62 -8.61 13.69
CA VAL A 164 2.30 -7.58 14.67
C VAL A 164 1.44 -6.52 13.99
N ASP A 165 0.25 -6.30 14.52
CA ASP A 165 -0.63 -5.21 14.11
C ASP A 165 -0.23 -3.95 14.92
N PHE A 166 0.07 -2.84 14.26
CA PHE A 166 0.44 -1.62 14.99
C PHE A 166 -0.71 -1.07 15.83
N GLU A 167 -1.97 -1.37 15.51
CA GLU A 167 -3.14 -1.01 16.30
C GLU A 167 -3.02 -1.54 17.73
N ASP A 168 -2.48 -2.75 17.90
CA ASP A 168 -2.30 -3.40 19.19
C ASP A 168 -1.24 -2.71 20.07
N LEU A 169 -0.44 -1.80 19.49
CA LEU A 169 0.58 -1.03 20.20
C LEU A 169 0.06 0.33 20.71
N ALA A 170 -1.17 0.70 20.37
CA ALA A 170 -1.77 1.97 20.80
C ALA A 170 -1.98 2.03 22.32
N ASP A 171 -1.92 3.25 22.87
CA ASP A 171 -2.19 3.55 24.30
C ASP A 171 -3.68 3.78 24.58
#